data_AF-A0AAD5C9B5-F1
#
_entry.id   AF-A0AAD5C9B5-F1
#
_cell.length_a   1.000
_cell.length_b   1.000
_cell.length_c   1.000
_cell.angle_alpha   90.00
_cell.angle_beta   90.00
_cell.angle_gamma   90.00
#
_symmetry.space_group_name_H-M   'P 1'
#
loop_
_entity.id
_entity.type
_entity.pdbx_description
1 polymer ?
#
loop_
_entity_poly.entity_id
_entity_poly.type
_entity_poly.pdbx_seq_one_letter_code
_entity_poly.pdbx_strand_id
1 'polypeptide(L)'
;ANGKAFCCGGDLAAAYTCVLFGHWSFAASYYRKEFCLDYLLATYKKPLLAILDGIVMGGGVGISINSTFRIVTENTIFAMPEVLIGLFPDVGASYFLSRLPGFFGEYVGLTGARLNGAEMVAFGLGTHFVLSKNLKPLENALEKLVASTDSPSVATMSLIINKFAEEVKIKSENIYFRLDMINQCFCGESCEEILSSLECLATNVQEKWVHDAITSMKSANPLGLKIFLRTIREGRSKNIEQCIETEYIAISHVIGRTCSNNFYEGSRAMLIDKDKKPQWVPSKLEEVTEEMVAKCLSISFSEDDDWLPLQLPTKSSRSNACPSKL
;
A
#
# COMPACT_ATOMS: atom_id res chain seq x y z
N ALA A 1 -18.62 0.82 -13.20
CA ALA A 1 -18.76 0.35 -11.80
C ALA A 1 -19.98 1.01 -11.16
N ASN A 2 -20.82 0.27 -10.43
CA ASN A 2 -21.97 0.82 -9.66
C ASN A 2 -21.63 0.98 -8.16
N GLY A 3 -20.35 0.99 -7.81
CA GLY A 3 -19.88 0.78 -6.43
C GLY A 3 -19.18 2.00 -5.83
N LYS A 4 -19.18 2.07 -4.50
CA LYS A 4 -18.44 3.09 -3.71
C LYS A 4 -16.93 2.79 -3.61
N ALA A 5 -16.50 1.62 -4.08
CA ALA A 5 -15.15 1.10 -3.90
C ALA A 5 -14.67 0.30 -5.11
N PHE A 6 -13.37 0.42 -5.40
CA PHE A 6 -12.63 -0.53 -6.23
C PHE A 6 -12.26 -1.76 -5.39
N CYS A 7 -11.53 -1.55 -4.29
CA CYS A 7 -11.15 -2.58 -3.32
C CYS A 7 -10.69 -1.92 -2.01
N CYS A 8 -11.32 -2.29 -0.89
CA CYS A 8 -11.10 -1.69 0.43
C CYS A 8 -10.10 -2.45 1.31
N GLY A 9 -9.25 -3.29 0.73
CA GLY A 9 -8.25 -4.10 1.44
C GLY A 9 -8.64 -5.58 1.58
N GLY A 10 -7.72 -6.35 2.17
CA GLY A 10 -7.92 -7.77 2.44
C GLY A 10 -8.96 -8.04 3.54
N ASP A 11 -9.48 -9.27 3.59
CA ASP A 11 -10.41 -9.68 4.63
C ASP A 11 -9.68 -10.01 5.94
N LEU A 12 -9.30 -8.96 6.67
CA LEU A 12 -8.57 -9.07 7.92
C LEU A 12 -9.41 -9.63 9.06
N ALA A 13 -10.75 -9.54 8.98
CA ALA A 13 -11.64 -10.17 9.95
C ALA A 13 -11.63 -11.70 9.80
N ALA A 14 -11.61 -12.20 8.56
CA ALA A 14 -11.39 -13.62 8.29
C ALA A 14 -9.98 -14.05 8.73
N ALA A 15 -8.93 -13.28 8.40
CA ALA A 15 -7.58 -13.59 8.85
C ALA A 15 -7.48 -13.68 10.38
N TYR A 16 -8.03 -12.69 11.10
CA TYR A 16 -8.13 -12.70 12.56
C TYR A 16 -8.83 -13.96 13.09
N THR A 17 -9.98 -14.32 12.50
CA THR A 17 -10.78 -15.48 12.90
C THR A 17 -10.02 -16.79 12.66
N CYS A 18 -9.35 -16.92 11.51
CA CYS A 18 -8.55 -18.09 11.16
C CYS A 18 -7.41 -18.32 12.15
N VAL A 19 -6.76 -17.27 12.64
CA VAL A 19 -5.69 -17.43 13.63
C VAL A 19 -6.23 -17.62 15.04
N LEU A 20 -7.37 -17.01 15.38
CA LEU A 20 -7.96 -17.17 16.71
C LEU A 20 -8.43 -18.62 16.97
N PHE A 21 -9.00 -19.27 15.95
CA PHE A 21 -9.54 -20.64 16.05
C PHE A 21 -8.66 -21.72 15.41
N GLY A 22 -7.58 -21.32 14.75
CA GLY A 22 -6.68 -22.21 14.02
C GLY A 22 -5.21 -21.89 14.27
N HIS A 23 -4.35 -22.24 13.32
CA HIS A 23 -2.92 -21.96 13.38
C HIS A 23 -2.58 -20.69 12.60
N TRP A 24 -1.63 -19.91 13.09
CA TRP A 24 -1.23 -18.63 12.49
C TRP A 24 -0.68 -18.78 11.06
N SER A 25 -0.13 -19.96 10.73
CA SER A 25 0.37 -20.29 9.39
C SER A 25 -0.71 -20.24 8.31
N PHE A 26 -2.00 -20.36 8.66
CA PHE A 26 -3.09 -20.17 7.69
C PHE A 26 -3.20 -18.72 7.21
N ALA A 27 -3.10 -17.76 8.12
CA ALA A 27 -3.05 -16.34 7.74
C ALA A 27 -1.73 -16.01 7.03
N ALA A 28 -0.60 -16.58 7.46
CA ALA A 28 0.67 -16.43 6.73
C ALA A 28 0.59 -16.99 5.28
N SER A 29 -0.18 -18.06 5.07
CA SER A 29 -0.44 -18.62 3.73
C SER A 29 -1.33 -17.72 2.87
N TYR A 30 -2.29 -17.00 3.47
CA TYR A 30 -3.05 -15.94 2.80
C TYR A 30 -2.11 -14.84 2.29
N TYR A 31 -1.29 -14.26 3.17
CA TYR A 31 -0.35 -13.22 2.79
C TYR A 31 0.64 -13.72 1.74
N ARG A 32 1.15 -14.96 1.89
CA ARG A 32 2.04 -15.55 0.88
C ARG A 32 1.41 -15.55 -0.52
N LYS A 33 0.12 -15.86 -0.64
CA LYS A 33 -0.60 -15.81 -1.92
C LYS A 33 -0.80 -14.38 -2.41
N GLU A 34 -1.12 -13.45 -1.51
CA GLU A 34 -1.28 -12.02 -1.81
C GLU A 34 0.02 -11.42 -2.35
N PHE A 35 1.14 -11.56 -1.63
CA PHE A 35 2.45 -11.09 -2.08
C PHE A 35 2.93 -11.75 -3.37
N CYS A 36 2.64 -13.04 -3.58
CA CYS A 36 2.91 -13.70 -4.86
C CYS A 36 2.08 -13.11 -6.01
N LEU A 37 0.82 -12.74 -5.76
CA LEU A 37 -0.03 -12.06 -6.73
C LEU A 37 0.49 -10.65 -7.03
N ASP A 38 0.83 -9.86 -6.01
CA ASP A 38 1.36 -8.51 -6.17
C ASP A 38 2.65 -8.52 -6.99
N TYR A 39 3.57 -9.45 -6.68
CA TYR A 39 4.79 -9.63 -7.46
C TYR A 39 4.51 -10.09 -8.90
N LEU A 40 3.56 -11.01 -9.09
CA LEU A 40 3.15 -11.45 -10.43
C LEU A 40 2.63 -10.27 -11.26
N LEU A 41 1.83 -9.39 -10.66
CA LEU A 41 1.31 -8.19 -11.32
C LEU A 41 2.43 -7.20 -11.63
N ALA A 42 3.37 -6.97 -10.69
CA ALA A 42 4.54 -6.13 -10.87
C ALA A 42 5.51 -6.60 -11.96
N THR A 43 5.55 -7.91 -12.22
CA THR A 43 6.44 -8.51 -13.21
C THR A 43 5.70 -9.05 -14.45
N TYR A 44 4.41 -8.73 -14.58
CA TYR A 44 3.59 -9.22 -15.68
C TYR A 44 4.02 -8.60 -17.00
N LYS A 45 4.17 -9.43 -18.04
CA LYS A 45 4.69 -8.99 -19.34
C LYS A 45 3.64 -8.31 -20.23
N LYS A 46 2.36 -8.63 -20.03
CA LYS A 46 1.27 -7.98 -20.79
C LYS A 46 0.87 -6.69 -20.10
N PRO A 47 0.45 -5.66 -20.84
CA PRO A 47 -0.06 -4.43 -20.23
C PRO A 47 -1.23 -4.73 -19.30
N LEU A 48 -1.15 -4.22 -18.07
CA LEU A 48 -2.23 -4.31 -17.09
C LEU A 48 -2.91 -2.95 -16.96
N LEU A 49 -4.23 -2.96 -16.83
CA LEU A 49 -5.04 -1.75 -16.67
C LEU A 49 -5.94 -1.92 -15.45
N ALA A 50 -5.82 -1.00 -14.50
CA ALA A 50 -6.68 -0.90 -13.33
C ALA A 50 -7.52 0.39 -13.41
N ILE A 51 -8.84 0.27 -13.29
CA ILE A 51 -9.77 1.39 -13.19
C ILE A 51 -10.13 1.56 -11.71
N LEU A 52 -9.55 2.59 -11.10
CA LEU A 52 -9.58 2.88 -9.67
C LEU A 52 -10.75 3.81 -9.31
N ASP A 53 -11.98 3.44 -9.66
CA ASP A 53 -13.17 4.24 -9.37
C ASP A 53 -13.73 3.90 -7.97
N GLY A 54 -13.49 4.78 -7.00
CA GLY A 54 -13.90 4.61 -5.59
C GLY A 54 -12.73 4.38 -4.63
N ILE A 55 -13.02 3.83 -3.45
CA ILE A 55 -12.02 3.49 -2.43
C ILE A 55 -11.03 2.42 -2.92
N VAL A 56 -9.73 2.68 -2.71
CA VAL A 56 -8.58 1.81 -3.02
C VAL A 56 -7.66 1.80 -1.79
N MET A 57 -7.66 0.72 -1.00
CA MET A 57 -6.86 0.64 0.24
C MET A 57 -6.23 -0.74 0.42
N GLY A 58 -5.10 -0.82 1.12
CA GLY A 58 -4.40 -2.07 1.46
C GLY A 58 -4.20 -3.00 0.26
N GLY A 59 -4.67 -4.24 0.35
CA GLY A 59 -4.64 -5.20 -0.76
C GLY A 59 -5.20 -4.68 -2.10
N GLY A 60 -6.14 -3.74 -2.08
CA GLY A 60 -6.63 -3.06 -3.28
C GLY A 60 -5.55 -2.21 -3.98
N VAL A 61 -4.65 -1.62 -3.20
CA VAL A 61 -3.45 -0.96 -3.70
C VAL A 61 -2.48 -1.99 -4.28
N GLY A 62 -2.20 -3.09 -3.56
CA GLY A 62 -1.30 -4.16 -4.00
C GLY A 62 -1.62 -4.68 -5.41
N ILE A 63 -2.89 -5.03 -5.63
CA ILE A 63 -3.36 -5.58 -6.91
C ILE A 63 -3.44 -4.56 -8.06
N SER A 64 -3.21 -3.27 -7.81
CA SER A 64 -3.45 -2.22 -8.80
C SER A 64 -2.27 -1.30 -9.06
N ILE A 65 -1.47 -0.97 -8.05
CA ILE A 65 -0.41 0.06 -8.13
C ILE A 65 0.71 -0.31 -9.09
N ASN A 66 0.86 -1.60 -9.34
CA ASN A 66 1.84 -2.16 -10.26
C ASN A 66 1.34 -2.27 -11.71
N SER A 67 0.08 -1.88 -11.98
CA SER A 67 -0.49 -1.92 -13.34
C SER A 67 0.18 -0.90 -14.26
N THR A 68 0.34 -1.24 -15.54
CA THR A 68 0.86 -0.33 -16.58
C THR A 68 0.02 0.94 -16.69
N PHE A 69 -1.31 0.80 -16.63
CA PHE A 69 -2.26 1.89 -16.59
C PHE A 69 -3.07 1.84 -15.29
N ARG A 70 -3.05 2.96 -14.57
CA ARG A 70 -3.79 3.18 -13.33
C ARG A 70 -4.69 4.39 -13.57
N ILE A 71 -5.93 4.11 -13.93
CA ILE A 71 -6.91 5.13 -14.28
C ILE A 71 -7.66 5.49 -13.02
N VAL A 72 -7.56 6.74 -12.61
CA VAL A 72 -8.24 7.28 -11.43
C VAL A 72 -9.35 8.22 -11.86
N THR A 73 -10.31 8.45 -10.98
CA THR A 73 -11.49 9.28 -11.21
C THR A 73 -11.64 10.31 -10.09
N GLU A 74 -12.66 11.15 -10.20
CA GLU A 74 -13.10 12.05 -9.13
C GLU A 74 -13.58 11.31 -7.87
N ASN A 75 -13.89 10.01 -7.97
CA ASN A 75 -14.34 9.19 -6.84
C ASN A 75 -13.19 8.41 -6.17
N THR A 76 -12.00 8.39 -6.76
CA THR A 76 -10.87 7.64 -6.21
C THR A 76 -10.49 8.14 -4.83
N ILE A 77 -10.39 7.23 -3.86
CA ILE A 77 -9.86 7.51 -2.52
C ILE A 77 -8.81 6.45 -2.20
N PHE A 78 -7.54 6.82 -2.32
CA PHE A 78 -6.39 6.00 -2.00
C PHE A 78 -5.96 6.20 -0.54
N ALA A 79 -5.60 5.13 0.17
CA ALA A 79 -4.89 5.22 1.45
C ALA A 79 -4.18 3.91 1.81
N MET A 80 -3.19 4.01 2.69
CA MET A 80 -2.54 2.88 3.38
C MET A 80 -2.76 3.00 4.91
N PRO A 81 -3.94 2.61 5.43
CA PRO A 81 -4.31 2.83 6.84
C PRO A 81 -3.82 1.72 7.80
N GLU A 82 -2.94 0.82 7.36
CA GLU A 82 -2.54 -0.41 8.06
C GLU A 82 -1.99 -0.15 9.47
N VAL A 83 -1.29 0.97 9.67
CA VAL A 83 -0.75 1.37 10.98
C VAL A 83 -1.85 1.58 12.04
N LEU A 84 -3.08 1.88 11.64
CA LEU A 84 -4.22 2.10 12.54
C LEU A 84 -4.91 0.80 12.97
N ILE A 85 -4.57 -0.32 12.33
CA ILE A 85 -5.18 -1.64 12.57
C ILE A 85 -4.16 -2.66 13.07
N GLY A 86 -3.02 -2.20 13.58
CA GLY A 86 -1.99 -3.07 14.15
C GLY A 86 -1.05 -3.71 13.13
N LEU A 87 -1.06 -3.22 11.89
CA LEU A 87 -0.18 -3.62 10.81
C LEU A 87 0.82 -2.49 10.48
N PHE A 88 1.44 -2.59 9.32
CA PHE A 88 2.26 -1.58 8.65
C PHE A 88 1.92 -1.61 7.15
N PRO A 89 2.11 -0.52 6.38
CA PRO A 89 1.86 -0.54 4.95
C PRO A 89 2.73 -1.59 4.26
N ASP A 90 2.06 -2.54 3.63
CA ASP A 90 2.62 -3.74 3.03
C ASP A 90 2.28 -3.79 1.52
N VAL A 91 2.11 -4.98 0.92
CA VAL A 91 1.75 -5.17 -0.49
C VAL A 91 2.68 -4.44 -1.49
N GLY A 92 3.96 -4.34 -1.14
CA GLY A 92 5.00 -3.63 -1.88
C GLY A 92 5.07 -2.13 -1.61
N ALA A 93 4.39 -1.61 -0.57
CA ALA A 93 4.42 -0.20 -0.20
C ALA A 93 5.82 0.34 0.05
N SER A 94 6.72 -0.46 0.65
CA SER A 94 8.12 -0.08 0.80
C SER A 94 8.81 0.16 -0.55
N TYR A 95 8.33 -0.45 -1.65
CA TYR A 95 8.84 -0.22 -2.99
C TYR A 95 8.21 1.01 -3.65
N PHE A 96 6.88 1.07 -3.77
CA PHE A 96 6.25 2.13 -4.57
C PHE A 96 6.18 3.47 -3.84
N LEU A 97 5.98 3.48 -2.51
CA LEU A 97 5.95 4.74 -1.74
C LEU A 97 7.34 5.35 -1.61
N SER A 98 8.40 4.54 -1.50
CA SER A 98 9.79 5.04 -1.39
C SER A 98 10.30 5.74 -2.65
N ARG A 99 9.58 5.58 -3.78
CA ARG A 99 9.89 6.19 -5.08
C ARG A 99 9.10 7.48 -5.33
N LEU A 100 8.21 7.87 -4.41
CA LEU A 100 7.52 9.15 -4.49
C LEU A 100 8.48 10.30 -4.21
N PRO A 101 8.17 11.53 -4.68
CA PRO A 101 9.04 12.69 -4.46
C PRO A 101 9.35 12.94 -2.99
N GLY A 102 10.64 13.13 -2.68
CA GLY A 102 11.12 13.48 -1.35
C GLY A 102 10.71 12.47 -0.28
N PHE A 103 9.94 12.96 0.71
CA PHE A 103 9.47 12.19 1.86
C PHE A 103 7.94 11.98 1.85
N PHE A 104 7.31 12.11 0.67
CA PHE A 104 5.86 12.01 0.56
C PHE A 104 5.35 10.58 0.82
N GLY A 105 6.13 9.56 0.47
CA GLY A 105 5.78 8.17 0.76
C GLY A 105 5.70 7.88 2.26
N GLU A 106 6.61 8.45 3.05
CA GLU A 106 6.61 8.35 4.50
C GLU A 106 5.40 9.04 5.10
N TYR A 107 5.03 10.24 4.61
CA TYR A 107 3.79 10.90 5.01
C TYR A 107 2.58 10.01 4.78
N VAL A 108 2.41 9.50 3.55
CA VAL A 108 1.25 8.67 3.20
C VAL A 108 1.14 7.43 4.09
N GLY A 109 2.23 6.67 4.26
CA GLY A 109 2.18 5.41 4.99
C GLY A 109 2.22 5.53 6.52
N LEU A 110 2.92 6.53 7.08
CA LEU A 110 2.96 6.72 8.54
C LEU A 110 1.68 7.35 9.07
N THR A 111 0.99 8.18 8.27
CA THR A 111 -0.23 8.85 8.73
C THR A 111 -1.51 8.22 8.19
N GLY A 112 -1.41 7.28 7.25
CA GLY A 112 -2.57 6.73 6.54
C GLY A 112 -3.37 7.81 5.78
N ALA A 113 -2.67 8.84 5.28
CA ALA A 113 -3.31 9.97 4.59
C ALA A 113 -4.13 9.49 3.39
N ARG A 114 -5.29 10.11 3.19
CA ARG A 114 -6.14 9.84 2.03
C ARG A 114 -5.75 10.75 0.89
N LEU A 115 -5.59 10.15 -0.30
CA LEU A 115 -5.35 10.87 -1.55
C LEU A 115 -6.53 10.68 -2.49
N ASN A 116 -6.97 11.76 -3.12
CA ASN A 116 -7.94 11.70 -4.21
C ASN A 116 -7.25 11.35 -5.55
N GLY A 117 -8.04 11.06 -6.59
CA GLY A 117 -7.50 10.69 -7.90
C GLY A 117 -6.59 11.76 -8.52
N ALA A 118 -6.91 13.04 -8.34
CA ALA A 118 -6.08 14.14 -8.83
C ALA A 118 -4.70 14.15 -8.16
N GLU A 119 -4.65 13.99 -6.83
CA GLU A 119 -3.42 13.88 -6.05
C GLU A 119 -2.61 12.65 -6.45
N MET A 120 -3.27 11.51 -6.67
CA MET A 120 -2.58 10.30 -7.14
C MET A 120 -1.83 10.55 -8.46
N VAL A 121 -2.44 11.23 -9.44
CA VAL A 121 -1.75 11.57 -10.69
C VAL A 121 -0.60 12.54 -10.44
N ALA A 122 -0.82 13.58 -9.64
CA ALA A 122 0.18 14.61 -9.36
C ALA A 122 1.46 14.03 -8.72
N PHE A 123 1.33 12.99 -7.89
CA PHE A 123 2.47 12.29 -7.26
C PHE A 123 2.93 11.02 -8.01
N GLY A 124 2.31 10.67 -9.14
CA GLY A 124 2.72 9.53 -9.97
C GLY A 124 2.15 8.15 -9.57
N LEU A 125 1.28 8.10 -8.56
CA LEU A 125 0.53 6.90 -8.18
C LEU A 125 -0.57 6.57 -9.20
N GLY A 126 -1.20 7.59 -9.78
CA GLY A 126 -2.14 7.48 -10.90
C GLY A 126 -1.44 7.78 -12.22
N THR A 127 -1.88 7.16 -13.31
CA THR A 127 -1.33 7.45 -14.65
C THR A 127 -2.20 8.39 -15.46
N HIS A 128 -3.52 8.27 -15.34
CA HIS A 128 -4.49 9.05 -16.10
C HIS A 128 -5.67 9.37 -15.20
N PHE A 129 -6.19 10.58 -15.30
CA PHE A 129 -7.44 10.98 -14.66
C PHE A 129 -8.57 10.96 -15.69
N VAL A 130 -9.61 10.19 -15.45
CA VAL A 130 -10.78 10.07 -16.34
C VAL A 130 -12.03 10.26 -15.49
N LEU A 131 -12.93 11.14 -15.89
CA LEU A 131 -14.20 11.30 -15.17
C LEU A 131 -14.99 9.98 -15.16
N SER A 132 -15.60 9.62 -14.04
CA SER A 132 -16.33 8.35 -13.88
C SER A 132 -17.41 8.15 -14.96
N LYS A 133 -18.07 9.24 -15.39
CA LYS A 133 -19.06 9.25 -16.50
C LYS A 133 -18.48 8.77 -17.84
N ASN A 134 -17.17 8.90 -18.05
CA ASN A 134 -16.47 8.53 -19.28
C ASN A 134 -15.87 7.11 -19.22
N LEU A 135 -15.96 6.41 -18.09
CA LEU A 135 -15.41 5.06 -17.96
C LEU A 135 -16.08 4.06 -18.90
N LYS A 136 -17.42 4.09 -19.02
CA LYS A 136 -18.10 3.14 -19.91
C LYS A 136 -17.74 3.33 -21.39
N PRO A 137 -17.73 4.57 -21.92
CA PRO A 137 -17.17 4.85 -23.24
C PRO A 137 -15.73 4.39 -23.44
N LEU A 138 -14.86 4.59 -22.43
CA LEU A 138 -13.47 4.14 -22.45
C LEU A 138 -13.36 2.61 -22.51
N GLU A 139 -14.08 1.89 -21.63
CA GLU A 139 -14.14 0.42 -21.63
C GLU A 139 -14.53 -0.10 -23.01
N ASN A 140 -15.60 0.43 -23.60
CA ASN A 140 -16.05 0.03 -24.94
C ASN A 140 -14.99 0.28 -26.04
N ALA A 141 -14.17 1.33 -25.91
CA ALA A 141 -13.10 1.61 -26.86
C ALA A 141 -11.92 0.62 -26.70
N LEU A 142 -11.60 0.24 -25.46
CA LEU A 142 -10.58 -0.76 -25.15
C LEU A 142 -11.01 -2.17 -25.57
N GLU A 143 -12.28 -2.53 -25.35
CA GLU A 143 -12.86 -3.80 -25.82
C GLU A 143 -12.75 -3.95 -27.35
N LYS A 144 -13.07 -2.89 -28.10
CA LYS A 144 -12.90 -2.87 -29.56
C LYS A 144 -11.44 -3.04 -29.98
N LEU A 145 -10.50 -2.43 -29.25
CA LEU A 145 -9.09 -2.63 -29.51
C LEU A 145 -8.71 -4.10 -29.31
N VAL A 146 -9.04 -4.69 -28.16
CA VAL A 146 -8.74 -6.09 -27.86
C VAL A 146 -9.38 -7.05 -28.85
N ALA A 147 -10.59 -6.76 -29.33
CA ALA A 147 -11.24 -7.56 -30.38
C ALA A 147 -10.55 -7.45 -31.76
N SER A 148 -9.79 -6.39 -32.00
CA SER A 148 -9.10 -6.13 -33.28
C SER A 148 -7.63 -6.60 -33.31
N THR A 149 -7.04 -6.92 -32.15
CA THR A 149 -5.64 -7.34 -32.06
C THR A 149 -5.39 -8.27 -30.87
N ASP A 150 -4.65 -9.36 -31.09
CA ASP A 150 -4.31 -10.33 -30.06
C ASP A 150 -3.33 -9.79 -29.00
N SER A 151 -2.59 -8.72 -29.32
CA SER A 151 -1.60 -8.13 -28.41
C SER A 151 -1.53 -6.61 -28.59
N PRO A 152 -2.45 -5.86 -27.95
CA PRO A 152 -2.41 -4.40 -28.01
C PRO A 152 -1.14 -3.86 -27.37
N SER A 153 -0.45 -2.98 -28.09
CA SER A 153 0.75 -2.32 -27.56
C SER A 153 0.40 -1.29 -26.49
N VAL A 154 1.32 -1.04 -25.55
CA VAL A 154 1.20 0.03 -24.54
C VAL A 154 0.93 1.39 -25.20
N ALA A 155 1.62 1.70 -26.31
CA ALA A 155 1.43 2.95 -27.03
C ALA A 155 0.00 3.10 -27.57
N THR A 156 -0.56 2.04 -28.16
CA THR A 156 -1.93 2.05 -28.69
C THR A 156 -2.95 2.20 -27.57
N MET A 157 -2.78 1.48 -26.46
CA MET A 157 -3.66 1.61 -25.29
C MET A 157 -3.61 3.03 -24.70
N SER A 158 -2.41 3.59 -24.55
CA SER A 158 -2.23 4.96 -24.08
C SER A 158 -2.92 5.99 -24.99
N LEU A 159 -2.83 5.85 -26.31
CA LEU A 159 -3.54 6.72 -27.25
C LEU A 159 -5.06 6.65 -27.12
N ILE A 160 -5.63 5.48 -26.79
CA ILE A 160 -7.07 5.36 -26.53
C ILE A 160 -7.42 6.03 -25.20
N ILE A 161 -6.68 5.73 -24.13
CA ILE A 161 -6.96 6.28 -22.79
C ILE A 161 -6.85 7.82 -22.80
N ASN A 162 -5.86 8.38 -23.49
CA ASN A 162 -5.66 9.81 -23.62
C ASN A 162 -6.81 10.55 -24.30
N LYS A 163 -7.67 9.88 -25.09
CA LYS A 163 -8.88 10.49 -25.65
C LYS A 163 -9.96 10.78 -24.61
N PHE A 164 -9.89 10.09 -23.46
CA PHE A 164 -10.84 10.21 -22.35
C PHE A 164 -10.22 10.88 -21.12
N ALA A 165 -8.89 10.98 -21.08
CA ALA A 165 -8.17 11.59 -19.97
C ALA A 165 -8.37 13.10 -19.94
N GLU A 166 -8.48 13.66 -18.74
CA GLU A 166 -8.53 15.09 -18.51
C GLU A 166 -7.26 15.55 -17.79
N GLU A 167 -6.86 16.80 -18.06
CA GLU A 167 -5.79 17.43 -17.31
C GLU A 167 -6.23 17.65 -15.85
N VAL A 168 -5.38 17.23 -14.93
CA VAL A 168 -5.65 17.37 -13.50
C VAL A 168 -5.38 18.81 -13.07
N LYS A 169 -6.41 19.48 -12.55
CA LYS A 169 -6.29 20.82 -11.97
C LYS A 169 -6.13 20.74 -10.46
N ILE A 170 -4.89 20.92 -9.98
CA ILE A 170 -4.57 20.97 -8.56
C ILE A 170 -4.67 22.41 -8.06
N LYS A 171 -5.45 22.65 -7.00
CA LYS A 171 -5.59 23.97 -6.38
C LYS A 171 -4.44 24.26 -5.42
N SER A 172 -4.14 25.53 -5.17
CA SER A 172 -2.99 25.97 -4.35
C SER A 172 -3.02 25.48 -2.89
N GLU A 173 -4.21 25.17 -2.40
CA GLU A 173 -4.46 24.66 -1.04
C GLU A 173 -4.21 23.15 -0.92
N ASN A 174 -3.95 22.46 -2.03
CA ASN A 174 -3.76 21.02 -2.07
C ASN A 174 -2.43 20.58 -1.44
N ILE A 175 -2.41 19.34 -0.92
CA ILE A 175 -1.23 18.72 -0.32
C ILE A 175 -0.01 18.67 -1.25
N TYR A 176 -0.24 18.66 -2.58
CA TYR A 176 0.81 18.78 -3.59
C TYR A 176 1.72 20.00 -3.37
N PHE A 177 1.14 21.15 -3.04
CA PHE A 177 1.87 22.39 -2.78
C PHE A 177 2.43 22.48 -1.36
N ARG A 178 2.33 21.42 -0.55
CA ARG A 178 2.89 21.32 0.79
C ARG A 178 4.09 20.37 0.85
N LEU A 179 4.57 19.88 -0.30
CA LEU A 179 5.66 18.92 -0.39
C LEU A 179 6.93 19.39 0.33
N ASP A 180 7.29 20.68 0.26
CA ASP A 180 8.46 21.20 0.97
C ASP A 180 8.31 21.12 2.49
N MET A 181 7.11 21.42 3.01
CA MET A 181 6.80 21.29 4.44
C MET A 181 6.78 19.82 4.87
N ILE A 182 6.21 18.94 4.03
CA ILE A 182 6.24 17.49 4.25
C ILE A 182 7.69 17.00 4.30
N ASN A 183 8.53 17.43 3.36
CA ASN A 183 9.94 17.05 3.32
C ASN A 183 10.68 17.49 4.58
N GLN A 184 10.43 18.69 5.08
CA GLN A 184 11.04 19.19 6.33
C GLN A 184 10.60 18.38 7.56
N CYS A 185 9.35 17.92 7.60
CA CYS A 185 8.85 17.15 8.74
C CYS A 185 9.27 15.68 8.68
N PHE A 186 9.15 15.06 7.50
CA PHE A 186 9.33 13.62 7.33
C PHE A 186 10.76 13.20 6.97
N CYS A 187 11.72 14.14 6.97
CA CYS A 187 13.14 13.82 6.82
C CYS A 187 13.81 13.28 8.09
N GLY A 188 13.14 13.30 9.24
CA GLY A 188 13.67 12.73 10.49
C GLY A 188 14.07 11.26 10.34
N GLU A 189 15.07 10.84 11.11
CA GLU A 189 15.62 9.47 11.09
C GLU A 189 14.73 8.50 11.89
N SER A 190 13.95 9.02 12.83
CA SER A 190 13.04 8.25 13.68
C SER A 190 11.59 8.76 13.62
N CYS A 191 10.64 7.92 14.02
CA CYS A 191 9.23 8.34 14.11
C CYS A 191 9.04 9.46 15.15
N GLU A 192 9.82 9.44 16.21
CA GLU A 192 9.86 10.43 17.28
C GLU A 192 10.31 11.80 16.75
N GLU A 193 11.39 11.83 15.96
CA GLU A 193 11.87 13.05 15.31
C GLU A 193 10.84 13.61 14.32
N ILE A 194 10.20 12.75 13.52
CA ILE A 194 9.15 13.15 12.59
C ILE A 194 7.96 13.75 13.36
N LEU A 195 7.50 13.09 14.42
CA LEU A 195 6.40 13.57 15.24
C LEU A 195 6.74 14.91 15.92
N SER A 196 7.95 15.05 16.47
CA SER A 196 8.43 16.29 17.07
C SER A 196 8.50 17.43 16.05
N SER A 197 8.96 17.15 14.82
CA SER A 197 9.00 18.13 13.74
C SER A 197 7.60 18.59 13.34
N LEU A 198 6.64 17.67 13.22
CA LEU A 198 5.23 17.99 12.97
C LEU A 198 4.63 18.85 14.10
N GLU A 199 4.88 18.50 15.36
CA GLU A 199 4.39 19.27 16.52
C GLU A 199 4.98 20.68 16.56
N CYS A 200 6.27 20.81 16.26
CA CYS A 200 6.93 22.11 16.13
C CYS A 200 6.30 22.93 14.99
N LEU A 201 6.08 22.31 13.82
CA LEU A 201 5.44 22.97 12.69
C LEU A 201 4.02 23.44 13.04
N ALA A 202 3.23 22.62 13.73
CA ALA A 202 1.88 22.95 14.17
C ALA A 202 1.78 24.15 15.11
N THR A 203 2.88 24.57 15.75
CA THR A 203 2.91 25.83 16.53
C THR A 203 3.00 27.07 15.66
N ASN A 204 3.52 26.94 14.43
CA ASN A 204 3.86 28.05 13.55
C ASN A 204 2.90 28.21 12.37
N VAL A 205 2.20 27.15 11.96
CA VAL A 205 1.29 27.17 10.81
C VAL A 205 -0.06 26.55 11.16
N GLN A 206 -1.12 27.07 10.55
CA GLN A 206 -2.47 26.55 10.71
C GLN A 206 -2.87 25.69 9.50
N GLU A 207 -2.17 24.56 9.36
CA GLU A 207 -2.37 23.61 8.25
C GLU A 207 -3.05 22.33 8.76
N LYS A 208 -4.25 22.04 8.22
CA LYS A 208 -5.07 20.91 8.70
C LYS A 208 -4.32 19.57 8.60
N TRP A 209 -3.59 19.36 7.51
CA TRP A 209 -2.88 18.09 7.27
C TRP A 209 -1.82 17.81 8.35
N VAL A 210 -1.22 18.84 8.95
CA VAL A 210 -0.22 18.69 10.02
C VAL A 210 -0.89 18.11 11.28
N HIS A 211 -2.03 18.68 11.68
CA HIS A 211 -2.78 18.19 12.84
C HIS A 211 -3.38 16.80 12.62
N ASP A 212 -3.87 16.53 11.40
CA ASP A 212 -4.37 15.20 11.01
C ASP A 212 -3.23 14.16 11.06
N ALA A 213 -2.02 14.51 10.61
CA ALA A 213 -0.83 13.65 10.67
C ALA A 213 -0.42 13.33 12.11
N ILE A 214 -0.30 14.35 12.98
CA ILE A 214 0.04 14.18 14.40
C ILE A 214 -0.98 13.27 15.08
N THR A 215 -2.27 13.55 14.86
CA THR A 215 -3.37 12.77 15.47
C THR A 215 -3.31 11.32 15.04
N SER A 216 -3.12 11.07 13.74
CA SER A 216 -3.02 9.72 13.18
C SER A 216 -1.83 8.96 13.76
N MET A 217 -0.63 9.52 13.69
CA MET A 217 0.59 8.87 14.21
C MET A 217 0.51 8.57 15.70
N LYS A 218 -0.06 9.46 16.52
CA LYS A 218 -0.25 9.22 17.96
C LYS A 218 -1.27 8.13 18.28
N SER A 219 -2.23 7.90 17.39
CA SER A 219 -3.25 6.86 17.55
C SER A 219 -2.84 5.50 16.98
N ALA A 220 -1.82 5.47 16.13
CA ALA A 220 -1.38 4.30 15.40
C ALA A 220 -0.55 3.33 16.27
N ASN A 221 -0.39 2.11 15.77
CA ASN A 221 0.49 1.09 16.34
C ASN A 221 1.97 1.56 16.29
N PRO A 222 2.63 1.80 17.45
CA PRO A 222 4.01 2.30 17.48
C PRO A 222 5.01 1.39 16.77
N LEU A 223 4.87 0.07 16.93
CA LEU A 223 5.75 -0.90 16.28
C LEU A 223 5.56 -0.90 14.75
N GLY A 224 4.31 -0.80 14.29
CA GLY A 224 3.98 -0.74 12.86
C GLY A 224 4.56 0.50 12.18
N LEU A 225 4.51 1.65 12.84
CA LEU A 225 5.16 2.88 12.36
C LEU A 225 6.67 2.70 12.18
N LYS A 226 7.36 2.14 13.17
CA LYS A 226 8.82 1.94 13.10
C LYS A 226 9.22 0.87 12.08
N ILE A 227 8.47 -0.22 11.96
CA ILE A 227 8.66 -1.22 10.89
C ILE A 227 8.55 -0.52 9.53
N PHE A 228 7.49 0.25 9.31
CA PHE A 228 7.28 0.92 8.02
C PHE A 228 8.37 1.94 7.70
N LEU A 229 8.74 2.79 8.68
CA LEU A 229 9.81 3.76 8.47
C LEU A 229 11.13 3.05 8.09
N ARG A 230 11.46 1.93 8.73
CA ARG A 230 12.64 1.13 8.35
C ARG A 230 12.51 0.58 6.92
N THR A 231 11.39 -0.07 6.59
CA THR A 231 11.23 -0.74 5.30
C THR A 231 11.14 0.24 4.12
N ILE A 232 10.43 1.36 4.24
CA ILE A 232 10.35 2.36 3.17
C ILE A 232 11.72 3.01 2.88
N ARG A 233 12.52 3.29 3.92
CA ARG A 233 13.85 3.87 3.78
C ARG A 233 14.80 2.93 3.05
N GLU A 234 14.81 1.65 3.43
CA GLU A 234 15.58 0.62 2.74
C GLU A 234 15.08 0.38 1.31
N GLY A 235 13.77 0.44 1.10
CA GLY A 235 13.07 0.22 -0.15
C GLY A 235 13.50 1.14 -1.30
N ARG A 236 14.11 2.28 -0.99
CA ARG A 236 14.74 3.19 -1.97
C ARG A 236 15.88 2.53 -2.76
N SER A 237 16.58 1.60 -2.12
CA SER A 237 17.74 0.89 -2.70
C SER A 237 17.42 -0.54 -3.16
N LYS A 238 16.25 -1.06 -2.78
CA LYS A 238 15.82 -2.43 -3.05
C LYS A 238 14.95 -2.51 -4.30
N ASN A 239 14.97 -3.67 -4.96
CA ASN A 239 14.02 -3.99 -6.01
C ASN A 239 12.68 -4.50 -5.42
N ILE A 240 11.65 -4.68 -6.25
CA ILE A 240 10.32 -5.09 -5.78
C ILE A 240 10.32 -6.46 -5.10
N GLU A 241 11.16 -7.39 -5.58
CA GLU A 241 11.32 -8.74 -5.03
C GLU A 241 11.79 -8.66 -3.57
N GLN A 242 12.88 -7.92 -3.34
CA GLN A 242 13.49 -7.72 -2.02
C GLN A 242 12.57 -6.97 -1.05
N CYS A 243 11.82 -5.98 -1.55
CA CYS A 243 10.82 -5.25 -0.76
C CYS A 243 9.71 -6.19 -0.28
N ILE A 244 9.11 -6.94 -1.21
CA ILE A 244 8.04 -7.89 -0.91
C ILE A 244 8.52 -9.00 0.03
N GLU A 245 9.73 -9.52 -0.14
CA GLU A 245 10.31 -10.51 0.78
C GLU A 245 10.48 -9.95 2.20
N THR A 246 10.99 -8.71 2.32
CA THR A 246 11.17 -8.04 3.61
C THR A 246 9.81 -7.84 4.30
N GLU A 247 8.81 -7.37 3.55
CA GLU A 247 7.45 -7.18 4.06
C GLU A 247 6.80 -8.52 4.45
N TYR A 248 7.03 -9.59 3.69
CA TYR A 248 6.51 -10.93 3.99
C TYR A 248 7.10 -11.51 5.29
N ILE A 249 8.38 -11.27 5.56
CA ILE A 249 9.00 -11.64 6.84
C ILE A 249 8.33 -10.88 7.98
N ALA A 250 8.20 -9.56 7.85
CA ALA A 250 7.57 -8.71 8.86
C ALA A 250 6.12 -9.07 9.15
N ILE A 251 5.30 -9.28 8.11
CA ILE A 251 3.91 -9.65 8.31
C ILE A 251 3.80 -11.02 8.97
N SER A 252 4.69 -11.96 8.64
CA SER A 252 4.72 -13.29 9.28
C SER A 252 5.01 -13.19 10.78
N HIS A 253 5.92 -12.31 11.20
CA HIS A 253 6.19 -12.05 12.61
C HIS A 253 5.00 -11.40 13.34
N VAL A 254 4.37 -10.42 12.69
CA VAL A 254 3.20 -9.69 13.22
C VAL A 254 2.01 -10.64 13.39
N ILE A 255 1.71 -11.47 12.39
CA ILE A 255 0.65 -12.46 12.44
C ILE A 255 0.98 -13.59 13.42
N GLY A 256 2.22 -14.08 13.44
CA GLY A 256 2.68 -15.13 14.36
C GLY A 256 2.82 -14.68 15.82
N ARG A 257 2.53 -13.41 16.16
CA ARG A 257 2.68 -12.84 17.52
C ARG A 257 4.09 -12.91 18.11
N THR A 258 5.10 -13.09 17.26
CA THR A 258 6.49 -13.21 17.71
C THR A 258 7.12 -11.86 18.04
N CYS A 259 6.55 -10.78 17.48
CA CYS A 259 6.93 -9.40 17.75
C CYS A 259 5.96 -8.64 18.67
N SER A 260 4.66 -8.77 18.44
CA SER A 260 3.62 -8.07 19.20
C SER A 260 2.23 -8.69 18.93
N ASN A 261 1.28 -8.42 19.82
CA ASN A 261 -0.14 -8.75 19.64
C ASN A 261 -0.93 -7.63 18.94
N ASN A 262 -0.29 -6.55 18.50
CA ASN A 262 -0.99 -5.36 18.00
C ASN A 262 -1.89 -5.63 16.79
N PHE A 263 -1.56 -6.55 15.88
CA PHE A 263 -2.48 -6.93 14.80
C PHE A 263 -3.84 -7.42 15.33
N TYR A 264 -3.83 -8.21 16.40
CA TYR A 264 -5.04 -8.76 17.00
C TYR A 264 -5.83 -7.68 17.72
N GLU A 265 -5.16 -6.83 18.47
CA GLU A 265 -5.80 -5.73 19.17
C GLU A 265 -6.37 -4.69 18.20
N GLY A 266 -5.64 -4.37 17.14
CA GLY A 266 -6.11 -3.46 16.09
C GLY A 266 -7.31 -4.03 15.33
N SER A 267 -7.24 -5.31 14.95
CA SER A 267 -8.36 -6.02 14.33
C SER A 267 -9.58 -6.05 15.25
N ARG A 268 -9.39 -6.35 16.54
CA ARG A 268 -10.45 -6.32 17.55
C ARG A 268 -11.11 -4.94 17.60
N ALA A 269 -10.33 -3.90 17.86
CA ALA A 269 -10.81 -2.54 18.07
C ALA A 269 -11.51 -1.94 16.83
N MET A 270 -11.01 -2.26 15.63
CA MET A 270 -11.44 -1.60 14.39
C MET A 270 -12.47 -2.40 13.59
N LEU A 271 -12.40 -3.74 13.61
CA LEU A 271 -13.20 -4.61 12.74
C LEU A 271 -14.21 -5.45 13.49
N ILE A 272 -13.83 -5.97 14.66
CA ILE A 272 -14.67 -6.89 15.45
C ILE A 272 -15.59 -6.13 16.41
N ASP A 273 -15.02 -5.51 17.44
CA ASP A 273 -15.76 -4.78 18.48
C ASP A 273 -16.14 -3.36 18.02
N LYS A 274 -15.36 -2.79 17.09
CA LYS A 274 -15.56 -1.46 16.49
C LYS A 274 -15.62 -0.33 17.52
N ASP A 275 -14.94 -0.49 18.65
CA ASP A 275 -14.82 0.54 19.70
C ASP A 275 -13.87 1.69 19.31
N LYS A 276 -13.00 1.46 18.30
CA LYS A 276 -11.96 2.37 17.83
C LYS A 276 -10.99 2.83 18.92
N LYS A 277 -10.71 1.96 19.91
CA LYS A 277 -9.84 2.23 21.05
C LYS A 277 -8.82 1.11 21.27
N PRO A 278 -7.91 0.89 20.30
CA PRO A 278 -6.89 -0.14 20.44
C PRO A 278 -5.96 0.15 21.62
N GLN A 279 -5.58 -0.89 22.35
CA GLN A 279 -4.63 -0.86 23.46
C GLN A 279 -3.28 -1.43 23.03
N TRP A 280 -2.45 -0.58 22.40
CA TRP A 280 -1.17 -1.01 21.83
C TRP A 280 -0.15 -1.45 22.89
N VAL A 281 0.60 -2.51 22.57
CA VAL A 281 1.75 -2.97 23.34
C VAL A 281 2.95 -3.18 22.39
N PRO A 282 4.01 -2.37 22.50
CA PRO A 282 4.15 -1.19 23.36
C PRO A 282 3.17 -0.06 23.03
N SER A 283 2.93 0.82 24.01
CA SER A 283 1.91 1.87 23.91
C SER A 283 2.43 3.19 23.35
N LYS A 284 3.76 3.36 23.37
CA LYS A 284 4.44 4.57 22.91
C LYS A 284 5.60 4.25 21.97
N LEU A 285 6.01 5.24 21.17
CA LEU A 285 7.12 5.10 20.23
C LEU A 285 8.45 4.83 20.97
N GLU A 286 8.68 5.50 22.09
CA GLU A 286 9.92 5.41 22.86
C GLU A 286 10.13 4.03 23.51
N GLU A 287 9.04 3.27 23.67
CA GLU A 287 9.05 1.91 24.22
C GLU A 287 9.40 0.86 23.15
N VAL A 288 9.37 1.22 21.86
CA VAL A 288 9.75 0.32 20.77
C VAL A 288 11.25 0.44 20.52
N THR A 289 12.01 -0.60 20.86
CA THR A 289 13.46 -0.63 20.67
C THR A 289 13.85 -1.05 19.24
N GLU A 290 15.08 -0.72 18.83
CA GLU A 290 15.63 -1.19 17.55
C GLU A 290 15.70 -2.72 17.47
N GLU A 291 15.94 -3.40 18.59
CA GLU A 291 15.94 -4.86 18.65
C GLU A 291 14.57 -5.45 18.31
N MET A 292 13.48 -4.82 18.79
CA MET A 292 12.12 -5.25 18.45
C MET A 292 11.86 -5.13 16.95
N VAL A 293 12.25 -4.01 16.34
CA VAL A 293 12.08 -3.78 14.90
C VAL A 293 12.95 -4.76 14.09
N ALA A 294 14.22 -4.91 14.46
CA ALA A 294 15.16 -5.82 13.81
C ALA A 294 14.68 -7.27 13.86
N LYS A 295 14.13 -7.71 15.01
CA LYS A 295 13.54 -9.04 15.16
C LYS A 295 12.43 -9.27 14.12
N CYS A 296 11.54 -8.30 13.91
CA CYS A 296 10.45 -8.43 12.95
C CYS A 296 10.93 -8.49 11.49
N LEU A 297 12.17 -8.08 11.20
CA LEU A 297 12.74 -8.08 9.85
C LEU A 297 13.74 -9.23 9.63
N SER A 298 14.01 -10.03 10.66
CA SER A 298 14.96 -11.13 10.62
C SER A 298 14.28 -12.45 10.26
N ILE A 299 14.95 -13.32 9.50
CA ILE A 299 14.44 -14.68 9.28
C ILE A 299 14.77 -15.50 10.54
N SER A 300 13.80 -15.66 11.43
CA SER A 300 13.99 -16.42 12.69
C SER A 300 12.91 -17.49 12.91
N PHE A 301 12.29 -17.98 11.85
CA PHE A 301 11.30 -19.07 11.90
C PHE A 301 11.99 -20.44 11.88
N SER A 302 11.54 -21.35 12.74
CA SER A 302 12.00 -22.74 12.83
C SER A 302 11.14 -23.67 11.96
N GLU A 303 11.60 -24.91 11.69
CA GLU A 303 10.78 -25.90 10.96
C GLU A 303 9.48 -26.26 11.70
N ASP A 304 9.46 -26.11 13.03
CA ASP A 304 8.29 -26.35 13.88
C ASP A 304 7.23 -25.24 13.80
N ASP A 305 7.54 -24.13 13.13
CA ASP A 305 6.66 -22.96 13.03
C ASP A 305 5.66 -23.06 11.86
N ASP A 306 5.71 -24.13 11.05
CA ASP A 306 4.92 -24.31 9.81
C ASP A 306 5.04 -23.12 8.83
N TRP A 307 6.09 -22.31 8.99
CA TRP A 307 6.35 -21.16 8.16
C TRP A 307 7.06 -21.58 6.89
N LEU A 308 6.62 -21.04 5.76
CA LEU A 308 7.23 -21.32 4.46
C LEU A 308 7.70 -20.01 3.86
N PRO A 309 8.96 -19.94 3.37
CA PRO A 309 9.46 -18.74 2.72
C PRO A 309 8.63 -18.41 1.48
N LEU A 310 8.64 -17.13 1.11
CA LEU A 310 7.98 -16.66 -0.09
C LEU A 310 8.64 -17.30 -1.31
N GLN A 311 7.87 -18.05 -2.10
CA GLN A 311 8.33 -18.62 -3.36
C GLN A 311 7.75 -17.81 -4.51
N LEU A 312 8.48 -16.77 -4.90
CA LEU A 312 8.05 -15.89 -5.97
C LEU A 312 8.12 -16.61 -7.32
N PRO A 313 7.11 -16.44 -8.20
CA PRO A 313 7.11 -17.09 -9.51
C PRO A 313 8.34 -16.66 -10.32
N THR A 314 9.12 -17.64 -10.76
CA THR A 314 10.28 -17.37 -11.61
C THR A 314 9.83 -16.73 -12.93
N LYS A 315 10.59 -15.73 -13.41
CA LYS A 315 10.39 -15.15 -14.73
C LYS A 315 10.55 -16.26 -15.76
N SER A 316 9.45 -16.85 -16.24
CA SER A 316 9.56 -17.88 -17.27
C SER A 316 10.27 -17.31 -18.50
N SER A 317 11.50 -17.77 -18.73
CA SER A 317 12.14 -17.75 -20.04
C SER A 317 11.40 -18.79 -20.87
N ARG A 318 10.40 -18.38 -21.66
CA ARG A 318 9.84 -19.27 -22.67
C ARG A 318 10.85 -19.44 -23.81
N SER A 319 11.87 -20.27 -23.60
CA SER A 319 12.41 -21.13 -24.64
C SER A 319 11.70 -22.47 -24.49
N ASN A 320 10.50 -22.54 -25.06
CA ASN A 320 9.81 -23.74 -25.55
C ASN A 320 8.37 -23.32 -25.82
N ALA A 321 8.15 -22.87 -27.05
CA ALA A 321 6.82 -22.80 -27.63
C ALA A 321 6.23 -24.22 -27.61
N CYS A 322 5.24 -24.44 -26.75
CA CYS A 322 4.29 -25.52 -26.96
C CYS A 322 3.21 -24.95 -27.88
N PRO A 323 2.92 -25.56 -29.03
CA PRO A 323 1.94 -25.03 -29.98
C PRO A 323 0.55 -25.05 -29.34
N SER A 324 -0.15 -23.93 -29.49
CA SER A 324 -1.54 -23.77 -29.11
C SER A 324 -2.39 -24.87 -29.75
N LYS A 325 -3.12 -25.61 -28.92
CA LYS A 325 -4.40 -26.20 -29.34
C LYS A 325 -5.50 -25.35 -28.73
N LEU A 326 -5.89 -24.35 -29.50
CA LEU A 326 -7.20 -23.70 -29.66
C LEU A 326 -6.97 -22.43 -30.49
#